data_AF-A0A7S1ZQH7-F1
#
_entry.id   AF-A0A7S1ZQH7-F1
#
_cell.length_a   1.000
_cell.length_b   1.000
_cell.length_c   1.000
_cell.angle_alpha   90.00
_cell.angle_beta   90.00
_cell.angle_gamma   90.00
#
_symmetry.space_group_name_H-M   'P 1'
#
loop_
_entity.id
_entity.type
_entity.pdbx_description
1 polymer ?
#
loop_
_entity_poly.entity_id
_entity_poly.type
_entity_poly.pdbx_seq_one_letter_code
_entity_poly.pdbx_strand_id
1 'polypeptide(L)'
;MGVPAFYRWLSEKYPKIVTDVLEERVKLVGDGVGGSHVREKFDCTRPNPSGLETDNLYIDMNGIIHPCSHPEEGPQPTSEEEMYENVCRYVDRLFRAVRPRKMLFMAVDGV
;
A
#
# COMPACT_ATOMS: atom_id res chain seq x y z
N MET A 1 -12.16 17.69 16.47
CA MET A 1 -11.40 16.47 16.83
C MET A 1 -10.57 16.09 15.60
N GLY A 2 -9.25 16.01 15.70
CA GLY A 2 -8.40 15.59 14.58
C GLY A 2 -8.39 14.07 14.38
N VAL A 3 -7.88 13.60 13.23
CA VAL A 3 -7.79 12.17 12.88
C VAL A 3 -7.18 11.31 14.01
N PRO A 4 -6.07 11.72 14.67
CA PRO A 4 -5.47 10.90 15.73
C PRO A 4 -6.36 10.75 16.97
N ALA A 5 -7.10 11.79 17.35
CA ALA A 5 -7.99 11.76 18.51
C ALA A 5 -9.21 10.87 18.27
N PHE A 6 -9.77 10.93 17.07
CA PHE A 6 -10.90 10.08 16.68
C PHE A 6 -10.47 8.61 16.56
N TYR A 7 -9.33 8.34 15.93
CA TYR A 7 -8.78 6.99 15.82
C TYR A 7 -8.53 6.37 17.20
N ARG A 8 -7.88 7.11 18.12
CA ARG A 8 -7.64 6.65 19.50
C ARG A 8 -8.93 6.27 20.21
N TRP A 9 -9.94 7.15 20.14
CA TRP A 9 -11.24 6.88 20.76
C TRP A 9 -11.88 5.61 20.20
N LEU A 10 -11.80 5.40 18.89
CA LEU A 10 -12.35 4.22 18.21
C LEU A 10 -11.63 2.94 18.65
N SER A 11 -10.29 2.95 18.69
CA SER A 11 -9.47 1.80 19.07
C SER A 11 -9.61 1.43 20.54
N GLU A 12 -9.76 2.42 21.43
CA GLU A 12 -9.98 2.18 22.87
C GLU A 12 -11.37 1.61 23.13
N LYS A 13 -12.39 2.14 22.44
CA LYS A 13 -13.79 1.73 22.63
C LYS A 13 -14.10 0.38 22.00
N TYR A 14 -13.48 0.05 20.87
CA TYR A 14 -13.74 -1.17 20.11
C TYR A 14 -12.42 -1.85 19.69
N PRO A 15 -11.68 -2.49 20.61
CA PRO A 15 -10.31 -2.95 20.35
C PRO A 15 -10.17 -4.01 19.25
N LYS A 16 -11.25 -4.68 18.86
CA LYS A 16 -11.24 -5.74 17.83
C LYS A 16 -11.38 -5.23 16.39
N ILE A 17 -11.57 -3.93 16.17
CA ILE A 17 -11.76 -3.38 14.82
C ILE A 17 -10.45 -3.12 14.10
N VAL A 18 -9.35 -3.01 14.85
CA VAL A 18 -8.01 -2.80 14.30
C VAL A 18 -7.34 -4.16 14.18
N THR A 19 -6.94 -4.50 12.96
CA THR A 19 -6.21 -5.72 12.64
C THR A 19 -5.05 -5.36 11.75
N ASP A 20 -3.91 -6.03 11.96
CA ASP A 20 -2.73 -5.83 11.14
C ASP A 20 -2.93 -6.41 9.74
N VAL A 21 -2.49 -5.65 8.74
CA VAL A 21 -2.39 -6.12 7.35
C VAL A 21 -1.03 -6.79 7.17
N LEU A 22 -1.04 -8.05 6.77
CA LEU A 22 0.18 -8.83 6.54
C LEU A 22 0.70 -8.62 5.12
N GLU A 23 1.94 -8.16 4.99
CA GLU A 23 2.63 -7.98 3.72
C GLU A 23 3.62 -9.13 3.47
N GLU A 24 3.53 -9.78 2.32
CA GLU A 24 4.50 -10.81 1.92
C GLU A 24 5.80 -10.12 1.43
N ARG A 25 6.94 -10.48 2.04
CA ARG A 25 8.23 -9.87 1.68
C ARG A 25 8.77 -10.45 0.37
N VAL A 26 9.50 -9.62 -0.39
CA VAL A 26 10.20 -10.04 -1.61
C VAL A 26 11.19 -11.15 -1.28
N LYS A 27 11.03 -12.30 -1.92
CA LYS A 27 11.99 -13.41 -1.83
C LYS A 27 13.06 -13.23 -2.89
N LEU A 28 14.31 -13.39 -2.47
CA LEU A 28 15.46 -13.44 -3.36
C LEU A 28 15.75 -14.91 -3.66
N VAL A 29 15.56 -15.32 -4.91
CA VAL A 29 15.94 -16.66 -5.34
C VAL A 29 17.37 -16.57 -5.88
N GLY A 30 18.27 -17.40 -5.34
CA GLY A 30 19.61 -17.53 -5.88
C GLY A 30 19.58 -18.46 -7.08
N ASP A 31 19.91 -17.96 -8.27
CA ASP A 31 20.29 -18.84 -9.36
C ASP A 31 21.65 -19.45 -8.99
N GLY A 32 21.71 -20.78 -8.87
CA GLY A 32 22.86 -21.54 -8.37
C GLY A 32 24.17 -21.41 -9.15
N VAL A 33 24.30 -20.42 -10.03
CA VAL A 33 25.50 -20.09 -10.80
C VAL A 33 25.69 -18.56 -10.79
N GLY A 34 26.61 -18.06 -9.97
CA GLY A 34 27.17 -16.72 -10.14
C GLY A 34 26.59 -15.56 -9.31
N GLY A 35 25.89 -15.81 -8.20
CA GLY A 35 25.58 -14.76 -7.20
C GLY A 35 24.57 -13.68 -7.65
N SER A 36 23.94 -13.85 -8.81
CA SER A 36 22.83 -13.00 -9.24
C SER A 36 21.56 -13.40 -8.48
N HIS A 37 21.07 -12.53 -7.61
CA HIS A 37 19.78 -12.71 -6.93
C HIS A 37 18.66 -12.18 -7.82
N VAL A 38 17.80 -13.07 -8.31
CA VAL A 38 16.59 -12.66 -9.03
C VAL A 38 15.47 -12.48 -8.00
N ARG A 39 14.81 -11.31 -8.05
CA ARG A 39 13.60 -11.06 -7.26
C ARG A 39 12.48 -11.95 -7.78
N GLU A 40 11.95 -12.82 -6.92
CA GLU A 40 10.79 -13.63 -7.28
C GLU A 40 9.62 -12.71 -7.65
N LYS A 41 8.91 -13.06 -8.74
CA LYS A 41 7.72 -12.29 -9.16
C LYS A 41 6.65 -12.41 -8.09
N PHE A 42 6.11 -11.27 -7.66
CA PHE A 42 5.06 -11.26 -6.65
C PHE A 42 3.73 -11.75 -7.26
N ASP A 43 3.23 -12.87 -6.76
CA ASP A 43 1.97 -13.44 -7.22
C ASP A 43 0.82 -13.03 -6.30
N CYS A 44 0.05 -12.02 -6.75
CA CYS A 44 -1.18 -11.54 -6.10
C CYS A 44 -2.39 -12.47 -6.28
N THR A 45 -2.31 -13.51 -7.12
CA THR A 45 -3.45 -14.43 -7.35
C THR A 45 -3.67 -15.41 -6.20
N ARG A 46 -2.63 -15.63 -5.39
CA ARG A 46 -2.69 -16.46 -4.17
C ARG A 46 -3.59 -15.83 -3.10
N PRO A 47 -4.11 -16.63 -2.16
CA PRO A 47 -4.90 -16.13 -1.02
C PRO A 47 -4.17 -15.01 -0.27
N ASN A 48 -4.93 -14.02 0.22
CA ASN A 48 -4.38 -12.91 1.00
C ASN A 48 -3.78 -13.46 2.31
N PRO A 49 -2.51 -13.12 2.64
CA PRO A 49 -1.85 -13.61 3.86
C PRO A 49 -2.56 -13.17 5.14
N SER A 50 -3.28 -12.05 5.13
CA SER A 50 -4.08 -11.56 6.26
C SER A 50 -5.38 -12.35 6.46
N GLY A 51 -5.70 -13.31 5.57
CA GLY A 51 -6.98 -14.02 5.55
C GLY A 51 -8.17 -13.15 5.12
N LEU A 52 -7.92 -11.89 4.76
CA LEU A 52 -8.94 -10.93 4.34
C LEU A 52 -9.04 -10.91 2.81
N GLU A 53 -9.97 -11.68 2.27
CA GLU A 53 -10.29 -11.62 0.84
C GLU A 53 -11.20 -10.42 0.56
N THR A 54 -10.77 -9.57 -0.36
CA THR A 54 -11.46 -8.33 -0.72
C THR A 54 -11.84 -8.36 -2.19
N ASP A 55 -13.11 -8.07 -2.49
CA ASP A 55 -13.56 -7.96 -3.89
C ASP A 55 -13.14 -6.63 -4.51
N ASN A 56 -13.39 -5.53 -3.80
CA ASN A 56 -13.26 -4.17 -4.31
C ASN A 56 -12.35 -3.35 -3.40
N LEU A 57 -11.33 -2.70 -3.97
CA LEU A 57 -10.47 -1.74 -3.29
C LEU A 57 -10.77 -0.34 -3.82
N TYR A 58 -11.08 0.60 -2.93
CA TYR A 58 -11.31 2.00 -3.23
C TYR A 58 -10.16 2.82 -2.65
N ILE A 59 -9.50 3.60 -3.49
CA ILE A 59 -8.39 4.47 -3.10
C ILE A 59 -8.82 5.92 -3.32
N ASP A 60 -8.81 6.68 -2.25
CA ASP A 60 -8.76 8.15 -2.30
C ASP A 60 -7.32 8.54 -2.65
N MET A 61 -7.11 8.98 -3.89
CA MET A 61 -5.80 9.33 -4.41
C MET A 61 -5.24 10.59 -3.77
N ASN A 62 -6.06 11.49 -3.23
CA ASN A 62 -5.57 12.70 -2.58
C ASN A 62 -4.84 12.35 -1.27
N GLY A 63 -5.32 11.32 -0.58
CA GLY A 63 -4.63 10.71 0.56
C GLY A 63 -3.26 10.10 0.23
N ILE A 64 -2.97 9.81 -1.04
CA ILE A 64 -1.69 9.25 -1.50
C ILE A 64 -0.79 10.33 -2.12
N ILE A 65 -1.36 11.15 -3.01
CA ILE A 65 -0.62 12.20 -3.73
C ILE A 65 -0.03 13.21 -2.74
N HIS A 66 -0.78 13.62 -1.71
CA HIS A 66 -0.30 14.60 -0.75
C HIS A 66 0.98 14.13 -0.01
N PRO A 67 1.01 12.94 0.64
CA PRO A 67 2.23 12.41 1.23
C PRO A 67 3.37 12.12 0.24
N CYS A 68 3.07 11.76 -1.00
CA CYS A 68 4.10 11.50 -2.01
C CYS A 68 4.72 12.77 -2.61
N SER A 69 3.98 13.89 -2.55
CA SER A 69 4.46 15.21 -3.01
C SER A 69 5.15 16.00 -1.90
N HIS A 70 4.65 15.84 -0.67
CA HIS A 70 5.12 16.55 0.52
C HIS A 70 5.32 15.57 1.68
N PRO A 71 6.33 14.68 1.61
CA PRO A 71 6.60 13.74 2.70
C PRO A 71 6.95 14.49 4.00
N GLU A 72 6.34 14.08 5.11
CA GLU A 72 6.65 14.63 6.45
C GLU A 72 8.08 14.25 6.89
N GLU A 73 8.55 13.10 6.42
CA GLU A 73 9.91 12.59 6.67
C GLU A 73 10.63 12.29 5.36
N GLY A 74 11.86 12.79 5.21
CA GLY A 74 12.72 12.52 4.06
C GLY A 74 12.78 13.66 3.03
N PRO A 75 13.50 13.44 1.93
CA PRO A 75 13.66 14.45 0.87
C PRO A 75 12.36 14.64 0.09
N GLN A 76 12.11 15.89 -0.29
CA GLN A 76 11.03 16.23 -1.21
C GLN A 76 11.37 15.71 -2.61
N PRO A 77 10.39 15.22 -3.37
CA PRO A 77 10.62 14.84 -4.76
C PRO A 77 11.12 16.06 -5.54
N THR A 78 12.14 15.83 -6.35
CA THR A 78 12.84 16.87 -7.12
C THR A 78 12.22 17.13 -8.48
N SER A 79 11.34 16.22 -8.94
CA SER A 79 10.62 16.30 -10.21
C SER A 79 9.22 15.69 -10.11
N GLU A 80 8.36 16.04 -11.06
CA GLU A 80 7.04 15.39 -11.18
C GLU A 80 7.17 13.88 -11.48
N GLU A 81 8.20 13.48 -12.24
CA GLU A 81 8.45 12.07 -12.56
C GLU A 81 8.73 11.25 -11.28
N GLU A 82 9.57 11.78 -10.38
CA GLU A 82 9.86 11.15 -9.10
C GLU A 82 8.61 11.07 -8.21
N MET A 83 7.78 12.13 -8.21
CA MET A 83 6.49 12.13 -7.52
C MET A 83 5.56 11.03 -8.07
N TYR A 84 5.44 10.90 -9.40
CA TYR A 84 4.62 9.84 -10.02
C TYR A 84 5.15 8.44 -9.69
N GLU A 85 6.47 8.23 -9.71
CA GLU A 85 7.06 6.97 -9.28
C GLU A 85 6.73 6.62 -7.82
N ASN A 86 6.75 7.62 -6.93
CA ASN A 86 6.41 7.46 -5.53
C ASN A 86 4.92 7.09 -5.36
N VAL A 87 4.02 7.76 -6.08
CA VAL A 87 2.58 7.44 -6.09
C VAL A 87 2.35 6.02 -6.60
N CYS A 88 2.93 5.67 -7.74
CA CYS A 88 2.85 4.33 -8.33
C CYS A 88 3.33 3.26 -7.34
N ARG A 89 4.49 3.48 -6.69
CA ARG A 89 5.04 2.55 -5.69
C ARG A 89 4.10 2.37 -4.49
N TYR A 90 3.45 3.44 -4.05
CA TYR A 90 2.52 3.39 -2.93
C TYR A 90 1.24 2.63 -3.28
N VAL A 91 0.65 2.91 -4.45
CA VAL A 91 -0.52 2.18 -4.96
C VAL A 91 -0.19 0.70 -5.15
N ASP A 92 0.98 0.37 -5.71
CA ASP A 92 1.44 -1.01 -5.88
C ASP A 92 1.52 -1.74 -4.55
N ARG A 93 2.04 -1.09 -3.50
CA ARG A 93 2.11 -1.66 -2.15
C ARG A 93 0.72 -1.94 -1.59
N LEU A 94 -0.20 -0.98 -1.69
CA LEU A 94 -1.59 -1.16 -1.23
C LEU A 94 -2.29 -2.29 -1.98
N PHE A 95 -2.13 -2.34 -3.30
CA PHE A 95 -2.71 -3.40 -4.13
C PHE A 95 -2.19 -4.78 -3.72
N ARG A 96 -0.88 -4.92 -3.49
CA ARG A 96 -0.26 -6.20 -3.07
C ARG A 96 -0.68 -6.63 -1.66
N ALA A 97 -0.94 -5.68 -0.77
CA ALA A 97 -1.38 -5.93 0.59
C ALA A 97 -2.87 -6.35 0.65
N VAL A 98 -3.74 -5.71 -0.14
CA VAL A 98 -5.19 -5.97 -0.13
C VAL A 98 -5.61 -7.09 -1.08
N ARG A 99 -4.97 -7.20 -2.25
CA ARG A 99 -5.26 -8.19 -3.31
C ARG A 99 -6.75 -8.20 -3.75
N PRO A 100 -7.30 -7.09 -4.28
CA PRO A 100 -8.69 -7.04 -4.71
C PRO A 100 -8.98 -8.04 -5.85
N ARG A 101 -10.13 -8.73 -5.79
CA ARG A 101 -10.48 -9.81 -6.73
C ARG A 101 -11.33 -9.40 -7.91
N LYS A 102 -11.99 -8.23 -7.84
CA LYS A 102 -12.93 -7.77 -8.85
C LYS A 102 -12.63 -6.37 -9.33
N MET A 103 -12.42 -5.42 -8.41
CA MET A 103 -12.32 -4.00 -8.76
C MET A 103 -11.23 -3.28 -7.99
N LEU A 104 -10.47 -2.47 -8.71
CA LEU A 104 -9.68 -1.38 -8.16
C LEU A 104 -10.29 -0.07 -8.64
N PHE A 105 -10.73 0.76 -7.70
CA PHE A 105 -11.28 2.09 -7.98
C PHE A 105 -10.37 3.15 -7.39
N MET A 106 -9.86 4.06 -8.22
CA MET A 106 -8.98 5.15 -7.80
C MET A 106 -9.71 6.46 -8.07
N ALA A 107 -10.04 7.20 -7.01
CA ALA A 107 -10.73 8.48 -7.08
C ALA A 107 -9.76 9.62 -6.84
N VAL A 108 -9.76 10.60 -7.73
CA VAL A 108 -9.10 11.90 -7.53
C VAL A 108 -10.21 12.91 -7.35
N ASP A 109 -10.11 13.80 -6.36
CA ASP A 109 -11.15 14.81 -6.15
C ASP A 109 -11.28 15.69 -7.39
N GLY A 110 -12.52 15.86 -7.82
CA GLY A 110 -12.91 16.80 -8.87
C GLY A 110 -13.18 18.21 -8.32
N VAL A 111 -13.74 19.05 -9.18
CA VAL A 111 -14.20 20.41 -8.85
C VAL A 111 -15.63 20.39 -8.33
#